data_AF-A0A3C0TJC0-F1
#
_entry.id   AF-A0A3C0TJC0-F1
#
_cell.length_a   1.000
_cell.length_b   1.000
_cell.length_c   1.000
_cell.angle_alpha   90.00
_cell.angle_beta   90.00
_cell.angle_gamma   90.00
#
_symmetry.space_group_name_H-M   'P 1'
#
loop_
_entity.id
_entity.type
_entity.pdbx_description
1 polymer ?
#
loop_
_entity_poly.entity_id
_entity_poly.type
_entity_poly.pdbx_seq_one_letter_code
_entity_poly.pdbx_strand_id
1 'polypeptide(L)'
;YRVLTAEEQKRVPLTYKRGAVAASAVRTGHASPGGDVDPLHIFLKKKEEKFPGVKRNIFLMADPKPRPKKRPTMPKTPPPPPVPVKTAEEIAADFARADLSKFRFLGFLTEEDSTLFLSKDGELYTVKSGDRILKNYSVKEAGKNYVILLDTATKVEVRIELTGG
;
A
#
# COMPACT_ATOMS: atom_id res chain seq x y z
N TYR A 1 -2.55 48.65 -17.14
CA TYR A 1 -3.64 47.74 -17.53
C TYR A 1 -3.16 46.87 -18.69
N ARG A 2 -2.99 45.55 -18.50
CA ARG A 2 -2.72 44.60 -19.59
C ARG A 2 -3.99 43.77 -19.81
N VAL A 3 -4.55 43.86 -21.01
CA VAL A 3 -5.72 43.07 -21.42
C VAL A 3 -5.20 41.73 -21.93
N LEU A 4 -5.53 40.64 -21.24
CA LEU A 4 -5.28 39.27 -21.70
C LEU A 4 -6.47 38.85 -22.56
N THR A 5 -6.28 38.81 -23.88
CA THR A 5 -7.22 38.19 -24.81
C THR A 5 -7.10 36.66 -24.71
N ALA A 6 -8.21 35.99 -24.39
CA ALA A 6 -8.27 34.53 -24.34
C ALA A 6 -8.22 33.94 -25.76
N GLU A 7 -7.28 33.03 -25.99
CA GLU A 7 -7.08 32.32 -27.25
C GLU A 7 -8.19 31.28 -27.45
N GLU A 8 -8.81 31.28 -28.64
CA GLU A 8 -10.02 30.50 -28.93
C GLU A 8 -9.70 29.00 -29.13
N GLN A 9 -10.44 28.11 -28.46
CA GLN A 9 -10.18 26.67 -28.49
C GLN A 9 -10.50 26.04 -29.86
N LYS A 10 -9.48 25.46 -30.49
CA LYS A 10 -9.60 24.74 -31.77
C LYS A 10 -10.33 23.41 -31.61
N ARG A 11 -11.53 23.30 -32.17
CA ARG A 11 -12.32 22.05 -32.20
C ARG A 11 -11.99 21.22 -33.44
N VAL A 12 -11.78 19.91 -33.24
CA VAL A 12 -11.49 18.94 -34.31
C VAL A 12 -12.74 18.10 -34.60
N PRO A 13 -13.09 17.83 -35.87
CA PRO A 13 -14.26 17.04 -36.20
C PRO A 13 -14.07 15.55 -35.84
N LEU A 14 -15.11 14.96 -35.24
CA LEU A 14 -15.15 13.54 -34.89
C LEU A 14 -15.52 12.71 -36.15
N THR A 15 -14.61 11.85 -36.60
CA THR A 15 -14.70 11.07 -37.84
C THR A 15 -15.44 9.72 -37.72
N TYR A 16 -16.21 9.51 -36.64
CA TYR A 16 -16.93 8.25 -36.45
C TYR A 16 -18.41 8.39 -36.80
N LYS A 17 -18.87 7.57 -37.76
CA LYS A 17 -20.30 7.45 -38.08
C LYS A 17 -20.98 6.54 -37.06
N ARG A 18 -22.15 6.96 -36.59
CA ARG A 18 -23.02 6.15 -35.71
C ARG A 18 -23.33 4.81 -36.38
N GLY A 19 -22.89 3.70 -35.78
CA GLY A 19 -23.08 2.34 -36.28
C GLY A 19 -21.84 1.63 -36.84
N ALA A 20 -20.67 2.27 -36.86
CA ALA A 20 -19.42 1.61 -37.26
C ALA A 20 -18.94 0.63 -36.18
N VAL A 21 -18.85 -0.66 -36.52
CA VAL A 21 -18.26 -1.71 -35.67
C VAL A 21 -16.83 -1.96 -36.14
N ALA A 22 -15.85 -1.70 -35.27
CA ALA A 22 -14.45 -1.98 -35.56
C ALA A 22 -14.18 -3.49 -35.50
N ALA A 23 -13.87 -4.11 -36.64
CA ALA A 23 -13.42 -5.49 -36.68
C ALA A 23 -11.94 -5.54 -36.24
N SER A 24 -11.67 -6.15 -35.08
CA SER A 24 -10.30 -6.41 -34.62
C SER A 24 -9.86 -7.82 -35.02
N ALA A 25 -8.59 -7.94 -35.45
CA ALA A 25 -8.00 -9.18 -35.96
C ALA A 25 -7.80 -10.30 -34.91
N VAL A 26 -8.32 -10.15 -33.70
CA VAL A 26 -8.10 -11.07 -32.57
C VAL A 26 -8.94 -12.36 -32.69
N ARG A 27 -9.96 -12.40 -33.58
CA ARG A 27 -10.88 -13.55 -33.72
C ARG A 27 -10.46 -14.62 -34.74
N THR A 28 -9.40 -14.42 -35.50
CA THR A 28 -8.86 -15.45 -36.40
C THR A 28 -7.74 -16.19 -35.68
N GLY A 29 -8.06 -17.37 -35.14
CA GLY A 29 -7.12 -18.23 -34.43
C GLY A 29 -5.87 -18.56 -35.25
N HIS A 30 -4.71 -18.53 -34.62
CA HIS A 30 -3.43 -18.91 -35.22
C HIS A 30 -3.42 -20.41 -35.54
N ALA A 31 -3.22 -20.76 -36.81
CA ALA A 31 -2.83 -22.10 -37.21
C ALA A 31 -1.42 -22.40 -36.64
N SER A 32 -1.30 -23.44 -35.82
CA SER A 32 -0.02 -23.91 -35.31
C SER A 32 0.70 -24.71 -36.40
N PRO A 33 1.98 -24.44 -36.72
CA PRO A 33 2.72 -25.18 -37.72
C PRO A 33 3.38 -26.39 -37.04
N GLY A 34 2.82 -27.59 -37.21
CA GLY A 34 3.52 -28.80 -36.81
C GLY A 34 2.67 -30.05 -36.73
N GLY A 35 2.95 -31.00 -37.62
CA GLY A 35 2.79 -32.43 -37.37
C GLY A 35 1.39 -33.00 -37.59
N ASP A 36 1.31 -33.80 -38.65
CA ASP A 36 0.23 -34.68 -39.08
C ASP A 36 -0.17 -35.68 -37.97
N VAL A 37 -0.89 -35.21 -36.95
CA VAL A 37 -1.45 -36.06 -35.89
C VAL A 37 -2.94 -35.77 -35.82
N ASP A 38 -3.74 -36.69 -36.38
CA ASP A 38 -5.19 -36.63 -36.33
C ASP A 38 -5.65 -36.46 -34.87
N PRO A 39 -6.29 -35.33 -34.50
CA PRO A 39 -6.68 -35.05 -33.12
C PRO A 39 -7.69 -36.08 -32.58
N LEU A 40 -8.35 -36.83 -33.47
CA LEU A 40 -9.28 -37.90 -33.09
C LEU A 40 -8.59 -39.11 -32.44
N HIS A 41 -7.30 -39.32 -32.70
CA HIS A 41 -6.58 -40.48 -32.19
C HIS A 41 -6.40 -40.47 -30.66
N ILE A 42 -6.38 -39.29 -30.05
CA ILE A 42 -6.32 -39.13 -28.58
C ILE A 42 -7.63 -39.60 -27.93
N PHE A 43 -8.77 -39.38 -28.61
CA PHE A 43 -10.09 -39.71 -28.08
C PHE A 43 -10.42 -41.20 -28.22
N LEU A 44 -9.99 -41.87 -29.30
CA LEU A 44 -10.22 -43.32 -29.46
C LEU A 44 -9.45 -44.16 -28.44
N LYS A 45 -8.19 -43.79 -28.11
CA LYS A 45 -7.38 -44.51 -27.10
C LYS A 45 -7.98 -44.48 -25.70
N LYS A 46 -8.78 -43.47 -25.37
CA LYS A 46 -9.38 -43.31 -24.03
C LYS A 46 -10.58 -44.24 -23.79
N LYS A 47 -11.09 -44.91 -24.83
CA LYS A 47 -12.35 -45.68 -24.75
C LYS A 47 -12.20 -47.11 -24.21
N GLU A 48 -10.97 -47.59 -24.00
CA GLU A 48 -10.68 -48.98 -23.60
C GLU A 48 -10.41 -49.17 -22.10
N GLU A 49 -10.71 -48.19 -21.25
CA GLU A 49 -10.66 -48.39 -19.79
C GLU A 49 -11.75 -49.40 -19.38
N LYS A 50 -11.35 -50.66 -19.23
CA LYS A 50 -12.21 -51.77 -18.82
C LYS A 50 -12.76 -51.47 -17.44
N PHE A 51 -14.08 -51.31 -17.35
CA PHE A 51 -14.75 -50.91 -16.11
C PHE A 51 -14.49 -51.95 -15.01
N PRO A 52 -13.98 -51.58 -13.82
CA PRO A 52 -13.52 -52.54 -12.82
C PRO A 52 -14.64 -53.37 -12.15
N GLY A 53 -15.90 -53.12 -12.51
CA GLY A 53 -17.07 -53.80 -11.94
C GLY A 53 -17.33 -53.37 -10.49
N VAL A 54 -18.58 -53.09 -10.14
CA VAL A 54 -18.97 -52.71 -8.78
C VAL A 54 -19.65 -53.91 -8.12
N LYS A 55 -18.95 -54.61 -7.21
CA LYS A 55 -19.53 -55.65 -6.35
C LYS A 55 -20.17 -55.04 -5.09
N ARG A 56 -21.10 -54.09 -5.26
CA ARG A 56 -21.85 -53.51 -4.14
C ARG A 56 -23.28 -54.01 -4.23
N ASN A 57 -23.80 -54.56 -3.14
CA ASN A 57 -25.20 -54.98 -3.08
C ASN A 57 -26.07 -53.73 -2.85
N ILE A 58 -26.66 -53.20 -3.92
CA ILE A 58 -27.45 -51.96 -3.93
C ILE A 58 -28.82 -52.09 -3.24
N PHE A 59 -29.23 -53.30 -2.86
CA PHE A 59 -30.51 -53.56 -2.17
C PHE A 59 -30.38 -53.73 -0.66
N LEU A 60 -29.15 -53.73 -0.13
CA LEU A 60 -28.94 -53.67 1.30
C LEU A 60 -28.81 -52.20 1.71
N MET A 61 -29.87 -51.66 2.32
CA MET A 61 -29.85 -50.39 3.04
C MET A 61 -29.02 -50.56 4.32
N ALA A 62 -27.71 -50.74 4.16
CA ALA A 62 -26.79 -50.69 5.28
C ALA A 62 -26.66 -49.22 5.66
N ASP A 63 -27.38 -48.79 6.71
CA ASP A 63 -27.11 -47.50 7.35
C ASP A 63 -25.63 -47.48 7.72
N PRO A 64 -24.79 -46.70 7.02
CA PRO A 64 -23.39 -46.66 7.38
C PRO A 64 -23.34 -45.94 8.72
N LYS A 65 -23.18 -46.69 9.82
CA LYS A 65 -22.89 -46.12 11.13
C LYS A 65 -21.83 -45.04 10.91
N PRO A 66 -22.08 -43.76 11.26
CA PRO A 66 -21.18 -42.69 10.90
C PRO A 66 -19.82 -43.04 11.47
N ARG A 67 -18.86 -43.29 10.57
CA ARG A 67 -17.48 -43.51 10.98
C ARG A 67 -17.09 -42.25 11.78
N PRO A 68 -16.54 -42.39 12.99
CA PRO A 68 -16.06 -41.21 13.71
C PRO A 68 -15.12 -40.48 12.77
N LYS A 69 -15.47 -39.24 12.39
CA LYS A 69 -14.58 -38.39 11.62
C LYS A 69 -13.28 -38.35 12.43
N LYS A 70 -12.20 -38.91 11.87
CA LYS A 70 -10.86 -38.68 12.43
C LYS A 70 -10.74 -37.17 12.52
N ARG A 71 -10.68 -36.63 13.74
CA ARG A 71 -10.36 -35.22 13.93
C ARG A 71 -9.06 -35.01 13.15
N PRO A 72 -8.97 -34.01 12.27
CA PRO A 72 -7.68 -33.65 11.73
C PRO A 72 -6.79 -33.44 12.95
N THR A 73 -5.71 -34.22 13.05
CA THR A 73 -4.61 -33.84 13.91
C THR A 73 -4.22 -32.47 13.40
N MET A 74 -4.60 -31.43 14.12
CA MET A 74 -4.13 -30.09 13.81
C MET A 74 -2.62 -30.23 13.72
N PRO A 75 -1.98 -29.84 12.60
CA PRO A 75 -0.54 -29.72 12.60
C PRO A 75 -0.21 -28.87 13.82
N LYS A 76 0.67 -29.39 14.69
CA LYS A 76 1.20 -28.64 15.83
C LYS A 76 1.63 -27.31 15.22
N THR A 77 0.92 -26.23 15.54
CA THR A 77 1.29 -24.91 15.06
C THR A 77 2.75 -24.73 15.45
N PRO A 78 3.63 -24.38 14.50
CA PRO A 78 4.98 -23.97 14.90
C PRO A 78 4.82 -22.90 15.99
N PRO A 79 5.68 -22.89 17.02
CA PRO A 79 5.65 -21.82 18.01
C PRO A 79 5.56 -20.50 17.25
N PRO A 80 4.69 -19.57 17.69
CA PRO A 80 4.58 -18.28 17.03
C PRO A 80 6.01 -17.73 16.88
N PRO A 81 6.39 -17.21 15.70
CA PRO A 81 7.69 -16.59 15.54
C PRO A 81 7.87 -15.62 16.71
N PRO A 82 9.05 -15.59 17.36
CA PRO A 82 9.30 -14.65 18.43
C PRO A 82 8.93 -13.27 17.87
N VAL A 83 7.89 -12.66 18.44
CA VAL A 83 7.56 -11.27 18.14
C VAL A 83 8.85 -10.51 18.39
N PRO A 84 9.38 -9.77 17.40
CA PRO A 84 10.52 -8.91 17.66
C PRO A 84 10.07 -7.96 18.76
N VAL A 85 10.59 -8.18 19.96
CA VAL A 85 10.36 -7.31 21.09
C VAL A 85 11.06 -6.04 20.68
N LYS A 86 10.30 -5.07 20.13
CA LYS A 86 10.81 -3.74 19.85
C LYS A 86 11.54 -3.31 21.12
N THR A 87 12.83 -3.03 20.99
CA THR A 87 13.62 -2.59 22.13
C THR A 87 12.98 -1.31 22.68
N ALA A 88 13.08 -1.09 23.99
CA ALA A 88 12.51 0.11 24.62
C ALA A 88 12.98 1.40 23.92
N GLU A 89 14.16 1.36 23.31
CA GLU A 89 14.73 2.44 22.48
C GLU A 89 13.94 2.69 21.19
N GLU A 90 13.53 1.66 20.46
CA GLU A 90 12.71 1.81 19.25
C GLU A 90 11.34 2.39 19.56
N ILE A 91 10.75 1.95 20.69
CA ILE A 91 9.46 2.45 21.16
C ILE A 91 9.59 3.94 21.53
N ALA A 92 10.64 4.32 22.25
CA ALA A 92 10.90 5.70 22.62
C ALA A 92 11.13 6.59 21.39
N ALA A 93 11.86 6.10 20.38
CA ALA A 93 12.08 6.82 19.13
C ALA A 93 10.78 7.01 18.33
N ASP A 94 9.92 5.99 18.26
CA ASP A 94 8.60 6.08 17.63
C ASP A 94 7.72 7.14 18.32
N PHE A 95 7.71 7.16 19.67
CA PHE A 95 7.00 8.18 20.43
C PHE A 95 7.57 9.59 20.24
N ALA A 96 8.90 9.74 20.22
CA ALA A 96 9.55 11.02 19.97
C ALA A 96 9.20 11.58 18.58
N ARG A 97 9.19 10.73 17.54
CA ARG A 97 8.74 11.12 16.20
C ARG A 97 7.29 11.57 16.20
N ALA A 98 6.41 10.81 16.85
CA ALA A 98 5.01 11.15 16.95
C ALA A 98 4.81 12.49 17.68
N ASP A 99 5.55 12.75 18.76
CA ASP A 99 5.43 14.00 19.52
C ASP A 99 6.02 15.20 18.77
N LEU A 100 7.15 15.01 18.07
CA LEU A 100 7.75 16.02 17.19
C LEU A 100 6.83 16.39 16.02
N SER A 101 6.07 15.43 15.49
CA SER A 101 5.12 15.67 14.39
C SER A 101 3.93 16.56 14.77
N LYS A 102 3.64 16.74 16.06
CA LYS A 102 2.58 17.63 16.55
C LYS A 102 2.97 19.10 16.49
N PHE A 103 4.26 19.41 16.38
CA PHE A 103 4.71 20.77 16.19
C PHE A 103 4.32 21.23 14.79
N ARG A 104 3.67 22.38 14.73
CA ARG A 104 3.28 23.07 13.51
C ARG A 104 4.08 24.35 13.41
N PHE A 105 4.76 24.53 12.28
CA PHE A 105 5.50 25.76 12.03
C PHE A 105 4.55 26.82 11.47
N LEU A 106 4.39 27.92 12.22
CA LEU A 106 3.44 28.98 11.91
C LEU A 106 4.07 30.14 11.14
N GLY A 107 5.35 30.43 11.39
CA GLY A 107 6.02 31.55 10.74
C GLY A 107 7.39 31.85 11.31
N PHE A 108 8.11 32.74 10.62
CA PHE A 108 9.42 33.23 11.00
C PHE A 108 9.46 34.76 10.91
N LEU A 109 10.21 35.39 11.80
CA LEU A 109 10.46 36.83 11.80
C LEU A 109 11.89 37.10 11.33
N THR A 110 12.04 37.91 10.28
CA THR A 110 13.33 38.20 9.65
C THR A 110 14.05 39.43 10.17
N GLU A 111 13.39 40.27 10.98
CA GLU A 111 13.87 41.64 11.15
C GLU A 111 15.19 41.73 11.93
N GLU A 112 15.46 40.88 12.92
CA GLU A 112 16.72 40.97 13.68
C GLU A 112 17.26 39.63 14.23
N ASP A 113 16.38 38.71 14.64
CA ASP A 113 16.76 37.58 15.51
C ASP A 113 16.42 36.17 14.98
N SER A 114 15.91 36.05 13.75
CA SER A 114 15.40 34.79 13.18
C SER A 114 14.47 34.05 14.14
N THR A 115 13.50 34.77 14.70
CA THR A 115 12.55 34.22 15.67
C THR A 115 11.55 33.33 14.96
N LEU A 116 11.33 32.13 15.50
CA LEU A 116 10.45 31.10 14.95
C LEU A 116 9.21 30.96 15.82
N PHE A 117 8.07 30.84 15.16
CA PHE A 117 6.79 30.57 15.81
C PHE A 117 6.38 29.13 15.54
N LEU A 118 6.37 28.33 16.59
CA LEU A 118 5.94 26.94 16.57
C LEU A 118 4.69 26.82 17.42
N SER A 119 3.73 25.99 17.02
CA SER A 119 2.63 25.61 17.88
C SER A 119 2.59 24.12 18.13
N LYS A 120 2.33 23.71 19.36
CA LYS A 120 2.12 22.30 19.73
C LYS A 120 0.89 22.21 20.62
N ASP A 121 -0.05 21.33 20.27
CA ASP A 121 -1.26 21.06 21.06
C ASP A 121 -2.07 22.35 21.41
N GLY A 122 -1.99 23.38 20.58
CA GLY A 122 -2.68 24.68 20.78
C GLY A 122 -1.87 25.72 21.58
N GLU A 123 -0.69 25.37 22.09
CA GLU A 123 0.23 26.31 22.72
C GLU A 123 1.21 26.89 21.70
N LEU A 124 1.53 28.18 21.85
CA LEU A 124 2.48 28.90 20.99
C LEU A 124 3.86 28.97 21.67
N TYR A 125 4.89 28.63 20.91
CA TYR A 125 6.28 28.64 21.31
C TYR A 125 7.05 29.59 20.39
N THR A 126 7.75 30.54 21.00
CA THR A 126 8.61 31.50 20.31
C THR A 126 10.06 31.14 20.63
N VAL A 127 10.82 30.71 19.62
CA VAL A 127 12.19 30.21 19.83
C VAL A 127 13.14 30.72 18.75
N LYS A 128 14.43 30.77 19.07
CA LYS A 128 15.49 31.10 18.11
C LYS A 128 16.18 29.84 17.60
N SER A 129 16.95 29.98 16.52
CA SER A 129 17.84 28.92 16.05
C SER A 129 18.82 28.50 17.15
N GLY A 130 18.92 27.20 17.44
CA GLY A 130 19.76 26.68 18.52
C GLY A 130 19.12 26.70 19.91
N ASP A 131 17.93 27.27 20.04
CA ASP A 131 17.25 27.37 21.34
C ASP A 131 16.54 26.05 21.71
N ARG A 132 16.31 25.86 23.01
CA ARG A 132 15.71 24.64 23.54
C ARG A 132 14.20 24.83 23.72
N ILE A 133 13.43 23.98 23.04
CA ILE A 133 11.97 23.94 23.18
C ILE A 133 11.64 22.93 24.27
N LEU A 134 11.02 23.39 25.35
CA LEU A 134 10.74 22.57 26.52
C LEU A 134 12.04 21.91 27.07
N LYS A 135 11.89 20.87 27.89
CA LYS A 135 13.03 20.17 28.50
C LYS A 135 13.74 19.20 27.53
N ASN A 136 13.01 18.72 26.52
CA ASN A 136 13.43 17.55 25.75
C ASN A 136 13.82 17.86 24.29
N TYR A 137 13.42 19.01 23.72
CA TYR A 137 13.61 19.30 22.30
C TYR A 137 14.55 20.48 22.09
N SER A 138 15.33 20.46 21.01
CA SER A 138 16.19 21.58 20.62
C SER A 138 16.04 21.87 19.14
N VAL A 139 16.09 23.15 18.77
CA VAL A 139 16.11 23.58 17.37
C VAL A 139 17.53 23.40 16.84
N LYS A 140 17.73 22.44 15.93
CA LYS A 140 19.04 22.20 15.33
C LYS A 140 19.33 23.20 14.21
N GLU A 141 18.32 23.43 13.37
CA GLU A 141 18.42 24.32 12.23
C GLU A 141 17.07 24.96 11.96
N ALA A 142 17.09 26.22 11.54
CA ALA A 142 15.89 26.89 11.09
C ALA A 142 16.17 27.69 9.82
N GLY A 143 15.30 27.50 8.84
CA GLY A 143 15.28 28.22 7.59
C GLY A 143 13.96 29.00 7.43
N LYS A 144 13.85 29.74 6.33
CA LYS A 144 12.66 30.56 6.03
C LYS A 144 11.37 29.72 5.97
N ASN A 145 11.46 28.51 5.43
CA ASN A 145 10.28 27.67 5.16
C ASN A 145 10.31 26.33 5.90
N TYR A 146 11.32 26.09 6.74
CA TYR A 146 11.48 24.81 7.44
C TYR A 146 12.18 24.99 8.78
N VAL A 147 11.90 24.08 9.71
CA VAL A 147 12.60 23.96 11.00
C VAL A 147 12.97 22.49 11.22
N ILE A 148 14.18 22.25 11.71
CA ILE A 148 14.65 20.92 12.11
C ILE A 148 14.70 20.88 13.64
N LEU A 149 13.84 20.05 14.21
CA LEU A 149 13.80 19.77 15.63
C LEU A 149 14.54 18.47 15.94
N LEU A 150 15.32 18.50 17.02
CA LEU A 150 16.04 17.36 17.55
C LEU A 150 15.51 17.02 18.94
N ASP A 151 15.18 15.76 19.18
CA ASP A 151 14.93 15.26 20.53
C ASP A 151 16.26 14.92 21.21
N THR A 152 16.49 15.52 22.37
CA THR A 152 17.71 15.32 23.16
C THR A 152 17.80 13.94 23.82
N ALA A 153 16.66 13.26 24.03
CA ALA A 153 16.64 11.92 24.62
C ALA A 153 16.95 10.83 23.59
N THR A 154 16.29 10.87 22.43
CA THR A 154 16.38 9.82 21.40
C THR A 154 17.29 10.17 20.22
N LYS A 155 17.77 11.42 20.13
CA LYS A 155 18.52 11.97 18.99
C LYS A 155 17.78 11.86 17.66
N VAL A 156 16.45 11.77 17.71
CA VAL A 156 15.60 11.77 16.53
C VAL A 156 15.50 13.19 15.99
N GLU A 157 15.69 13.33 14.68
CA GLU A 157 15.54 14.58 13.95
C GLU A 157 14.27 14.57 13.10
N VAL A 158 13.48 15.63 13.19
CA VAL A 158 12.27 15.80 12.37
C VAL A 158 12.32 17.17 11.71
N ARG A 159 12.13 17.18 10.40
CA ARG A 159 11.97 18.39 9.59
C ARG A 159 10.49 18.72 9.49
N ILE A 160 10.14 19.94 9.89
CA ILE A 160 8.79 20.48 9.82
C ILE A 160 8.80 21.63 8.83
N GLU A 161 7.88 21.61 7.88
CA GLU A 161 7.71 22.65 6.87
C GLU A 161 6.70 23.70 7.33
N LEU A 162 6.81 24.91 6.79
CA LEU A 162 5.91 26.01 7.10
C LEU A 162 4.50 25.62 6.68
N THR A 163 3.61 25.46 7.66
CA THR A 163 2.24 25.04 7.40
C THR A 163 1.41 26.28 7.07
N GLY A 164 1.62 26.81 5.86
CA GLY A 164 0.98 28.01 5.34
C GLY A 164 0.82 27.93 3.82
N GLY A 165 -0.37 27.48 3.41
CA GLY A 165 -0.91 27.54 2.06
C GLY A 165 -2.42 27.64 2.16
#